data_AF-A0A3B8QA69-F1
#
_entry.id   AF-A0A3B8QA69-F1
#
_cell.length_a   1.000
_cell.length_b   1.000
_cell.length_c   1.000
_cell.angle_alpha   90.00
_cell.angle_beta   90.00
_cell.angle_gamma   90.00
#
_symmetry.space_group_name_H-M   'P 1'
#
loop_
_entity.id
_entity.type
_entity.pdbx_description
1 polymer ?
#
loop_
_entity_poly.entity_id
_entity_poly.type
_entity_poly.pdbx_seq_one_letter_code
_entity_poly.pdbx_strand_id
1 'polypeptide(L)'
;GERARSAPRANSGRGVAYWSDGQGDDRIYVITPAYHMVALDAHTGREIESFGTNGVVDLRLELDRPVDLIEDVIGSSSPPVIARDVIVVGAALAVGS
;
A
#
# COMPACT_ATOMS: atom_id res chain seq x y z
N GLY A 1 -3.84 -14.01 2.54
CA GLY A 1 -5.11 -14.41 1.91
C GLY A 1 -4.90 -14.75 0.44
N GLU A 2 -5.96 -15.10 -0.28
CA GLU A 2 -5.90 -15.52 -1.68
C GLU A 2 -5.24 -14.49 -2.61
N ARG A 3 -5.57 -13.20 -2.46
CA ARG A 3 -4.94 -12.09 -3.21
C ARG A 3 -3.42 -11.99 -3.05
N ALA A 4 -2.89 -12.31 -1.87
CA ALA A 4 -1.45 -12.29 -1.66
C ALA A 4 -0.74 -13.44 -2.39
N ARG A 5 -1.45 -14.55 -2.67
CA ARG A 5 -0.93 -15.69 -3.44
C ARG A 5 -1.01 -15.46 -4.95
N SER A 6 -2.04 -14.75 -5.42
CA SER A 6 -2.20 -14.38 -6.84
C SER A 6 -1.49 -13.08 -7.21
N ALA A 7 -0.86 -12.41 -6.24
CA ALA A 7 -0.18 -11.16 -6.48
C ALA A 7 0.94 -11.33 -7.52
N PRO A 8 1.10 -10.39 -8.48
CA PRO A 8 2.20 -10.44 -9.44
C PRO A 8 3.57 -10.38 -8.75
N ARG A 9 3.62 -10.03 -7.46
CA ARG A 9 4.77 -10.23 -6.57
C ARG A 9 4.34 -10.90 -5.26
N ALA A 10 5.13 -11.88 -4.79
CA ALA A 10 4.88 -12.55 -3.51
C ALA A 10 5.76 -12.06 -2.34
N ASN A 11 6.82 -11.28 -2.61
CA ASN A 11 7.87 -10.97 -1.61
C ASN A 11 7.59 -9.70 -0.77
N SER A 12 8.54 -9.19 0.01
CA SER A 12 8.35 -8.05 0.94
C SER A 12 8.29 -6.65 0.29
N GLY A 13 8.65 -6.51 -0.98
CA GLY A 13 8.72 -5.20 -1.66
C GLY A 13 10.11 -4.59 -1.52
N ARG A 14 10.38 -3.48 -2.21
CA ARG A 14 11.73 -2.88 -2.28
C ARG A 14 12.00 -1.79 -1.24
N GLY A 15 11.04 -1.54 -0.34
CA GLY A 15 11.19 -0.54 0.73
C GLY A 15 9.86 -0.09 1.29
N VAL A 16 9.94 0.93 2.15
CA VAL A 16 8.82 1.63 2.78
C VAL A 16 9.01 3.13 2.59
N ALA A 17 7.98 3.91 2.91
CA ALA A 17 8.06 5.37 2.93
C ALA A 17 7.84 5.89 4.34
N TYR A 18 8.55 6.97 4.70
CA TYR A 18 8.45 7.62 6.01
C TYR A 18 7.88 9.02 5.84
N TRP A 19 6.98 9.40 6.75
CA TRP A 19 6.41 10.74 6.86
C TRP A 19 6.48 11.21 8.31
N SER A 20 6.61 12.51 8.49
CA SER A 20 6.51 13.17 9.79
C SER A 20 5.81 14.51 9.63
N ASP A 21 4.95 14.86 10.58
CA ASP A 21 4.41 16.22 10.69
C ASP A 21 5.39 17.20 11.38
N GLY A 22 6.51 16.70 11.90
CA GLY A 22 7.48 17.47 12.68
C GLY A 22 7.04 17.82 14.10
N GLN A 23 5.86 17.39 14.51
CA GLN A 23 5.23 17.67 15.81
C GLN A 23 5.02 16.40 16.66
N GLY A 24 5.54 15.27 16.20
CA GLY A 24 5.56 14.00 16.93
C GLY A 24 4.71 12.89 16.31
N ASP A 25 4.05 13.15 15.17
CA ASP A 25 3.38 12.12 14.38
C ASP A 25 4.32 11.60 13.29
N ASP A 26 4.93 10.46 13.56
CA ASP A 26 5.87 9.79 12.67
C ASP A 26 5.26 8.48 12.15
N ARG A 27 5.22 8.33 10.83
CA ARG A 27 4.50 7.22 10.18
C ARG A 27 5.35 6.51 9.14
N ILE A 28 5.18 5.20 9.06
CA ILE A 28 5.70 4.33 8.01
C ILE A 28 4.54 3.86 7.14
N TYR A 29 4.68 3.99 5.82
CA TYR A 29 3.73 3.48 4.84
C TYR A 29 4.34 2.35 4.02
N VAL A 30 3.59 1.26 3.88
CA VAL A 30 4.00 0.07 3.13
C VAL A 30 2.88 -0.43 2.22
N ILE A 31 3.27 -0.90 1.03
CA ILE A 31 2.35 -1.58 0.11
C ILE A 31 2.54 -3.08 0.26
N THR A 32 1.50 -3.80 0.66
CA THR A 32 1.53 -5.25 0.84
C THR A 32 1.45 -5.99 -0.52
N PRO A 33 1.79 -7.29 -0.58
CA PRO A 33 1.58 -8.10 -1.78
C PRO A 33 0.13 -8.08 -2.30
N ALA A 34 -0.86 -7.99 -1.40
CA ALA A 34 -2.27 -7.95 -1.77
C ALA A 34 -2.74 -6.58 -2.30
N TYR A 35 -1.80 -5.65 -2.53
CA TYR A 35 -2.06 -4.27 -2.96
C TYR A 35 -2.85 -3.45 -1.93
N HIS A 36 -2.62 -3.72 -0.64
CA HIS A 36 -3.06 -2.85 0.44
C HIS A 36 -1.99 -1.83 0.78
N MET A 37 -2.38 -0.60 1.08
CA MET A 37 -1.52 0.39 1.72
C MET A 37 -1.80 0.37 3.22
N VAL A 38 -0.76 0.15 4.01
CA VAL A 38 -0.84 0.10 5.48
C VAL A 38 -0.05 1.27 6.04
N ALA A 39 -0.60 1.93 7.06
CA ALA A 39 0.08 2.97 7.82
C ALA A 39 0.42 2.45 9.22
N LEU A 40 1.67 2.60 9.62
CA LEU A 40 2.18 2.20 10.93
C LEU A 40 2.75 3.41 11.66
N ASP A 41 2.56 3.46 12.97
CA ASP A 41 3.32 4.33 13.87
C ASP A 41 4.81 3.96 13.80
N ALA A 42 5.68 4.93 13.51
CA ALA A 42 7.09 4.67 13.26
C ALA A 42 7.86 4.24 14.52
N HIS A 43 7.34 4.52 15.71
CA HIS A 43 7.99 4.22 16.99
C HIS A 43 7.59 2.86 17.55
N THR A 44 6.36 2.44 17.29
CA THR A 44 5.76 1.23 17.87
C THR A 44 5.52 0.12 16.85
N GLY A 45 5.47 0.46 15.55
CA GLY A 45 5.12 -0.46 14.48
C GLY A 45 3.64 -0.89 14.49
N ARG A 46 2.79 -0.26 15.30
CA ARG A 46 1.35 -0.54 15.35
C ARG A 46 0.63 0.18 14.22
N GLU A 47 -0.46 -0.40 13.75
CA GLU A 47 -1.30 0.22 12.72
C GLU A 47 -1.92 1.54 13.24
N ILE A 48 -1.93 2.56 12.38
CA ILE A 48 -2.61 3.83 12.65
C ILE A 48 -4.09 3.66 12.29
N GLU A 49 -4.94 3.32 13.26
CA GLU A 49 -6.35 2.97 13.02
C GLU A 49 -7.15 4.02 12.24
N SER A 50 -6.78 5.30 12.34
CA SER A 50 -7.40 6.41 11.63
C SER A 50 -7.06 6.50 10.14
N PHE A 51 -6.13 5.66 9.64
CA PHE A 51 -5.76 5.60 8.24
C PHE A 51 -6.63 4.60 7.48
N GLY A 52 -7.40 5.07 6.50
CA GLY A 52 -8.29 4.21 5.73
C GLY A 52 -9.34 3.52 6.62
N THR A 53 -9.45 2.20 6.49
CA THR A 53 -10.27 1.35 7.37
C THR A 53 -9.35 0.53 8.27
N ASN A 54 -9.32 0.87 9.57
CA ASN A 54 -8.51 0.18 10.57
C ASN A 54 -7.01 0.12 10.21
N GLY A 55 -6.44 1.23 9.74
CA GLY A 55 -5.01 1.30 9.36
C GLY A 55 -4.67 0.84 7.95
N VAL A 56 -5.68 0.47 7.15
CA VAL A 56 -5.49 -0.10 5.82
C VAL A 56 -6.35 0.60 4.77
N VAL A 57 -5.75 0.92 3.62
CA VAL A 57 -6.45 1.30 2.39
C VAL A 57 -6.31 0.16 1.38
N ASP A 58 -7.43 -0.31 0.83
CA ASP A 58 -7.43 -1.27 -0.27
C ASP A 58 -7.33 -0.53 -1.60
N LEU A 59 -6.11 -0.44 -2.13
CA LEU A 59 -5.83 0.33 -3.35
C LEU A 59 -6.56 -0.21 -4.58
N ARG A 60 -7.07 -1.46 -4.56
CA ARG A 60 -7.90 -1.97 -5.65
C ARG A 60 -9.29 -1.34 -5.65
N LEU A 61 -9.85 -1.07 -4.48
CA LEU A 61 -11.18 -0.44 -4.35
C LEU A 61 -11.16 1.04 -4.75
N GLU A 62 -9.98 1.66 -4.74
CA GLU A 62 -9.78 3.07 -5.08
C GLU A 62 -9.47 3.31 -6.58
N LEU A 63 -9.52 2.27 -7.41
CA LEU A 63 -9.32 2.44 -8.86
C LEU A 63 -10.58 3.03 -9.49
N ASP A 64 -10.41 4.00 -10.41
CA ASP A 64 -11.51 4.65 -11.14
C ASP A 64 -12.11 3.77 -12.25
N ARG A 65 -12.13 2.46 -12.03
CA ARG A 65 -12.72 1.45 -12.89
C ARG A 65 -13.13 0.22 -12.08
N PRO A 66 -14.15 -0.53 -12.51
CA PRO A 66 -14.44 -1.83 -11.93
C PRO A 66 -13.22 -2.74 -12.06
N VAL A 67 -12.87 -3.43 -10.98
CA VAL A 67 -11.83 -4.45 -10.97
C VAL A 67 -12.33 -5.72 -10.29
N ASP A 68 -12.02 -6.86 -10.87
CA ASP A 68 -12.17 -8.13 -10.20
C ASP A 68 -11.07 -8.27 -9.15
N LEU A 69 -11.48 -8.44 -7.90
CA LEU A 69 -10.58 -8.42 -6.77
C LEU A 69 -9.66 -9.65 -6.67
N ILE A 70 -9.91 -10.69 -7.49
CA ILE A 70 -9.13 -11.93 -7.54
C ILE A 70 -8.40 -12.04 -8.88
N GLU A 71 -9.11 -11.84 -9.99
CA GLU A 71 -8.63 -12.06 -11.36
C GLU A 71 -7.78 -10.89 -11.89
N ASP A 72 -8.05 -9.64 -11.48
CA ASP A 72 -7.24 -8.51 -11.94
C ASP A 72 -5.90 -8.43 -11.21
N VAL A 73 -4.84 -8.67 -12.00
CA VAL A 73 -3.46 -8.73 -11.52
C VAL A 73 -2.85 -7.32 -11.50
N ILE A 74 -3.08 -6.61 -10.40
CA ILE A 74 -2.41 -5.36 -10.05
C ILE A 74 -1.64 -5.49 -8.74
N GLY A 75 -0.47 -4.87 -8.68
CA GLY A 75 0.38 -4.78 -7.50
C GLY A 75 1.35 -3.59 -7.56
N SER A 76 2.29 -3.50 -6.63
CA SER A 76 3.45 -2.60 -6.74
C SER A 76 4.58 -3.11 -5.87
N SER A 77 5.80 -3.15 -6.41
CA SER A 77 7.02 -3.52 -5.66
C SER A 77 7.86 -2.33 -5.22
N SER A 78 7.58 -1.15 -5.76
CA SER A 78 8.23 0.10 -5.38
C SER A 78 7.65 0.59 -4.05
N PRO A 79 8.48 1.19 -3.17
CA PRO A 79 7.94 1.93 -2.04
C PRO A 79 7.00 3.04 -2.55
N PRO A 80 5.97 3.40 -1.77
CA PRO A 80 5.22 4.62 -2.06
C PRO A 80 6.15 5.84 -1.99
N VAL A 81 5.79 6.91 -2.69
CA VAL A 81 6.51 8.20 -2.61
C VAL A 81 5.64 9.19 -1.86
N ILE A 82 6.22 9.94 -0.95
CA ILE A 82 5.50 10.95 -0.18
C ILE A 82 5.97 12.33 -0.61
N ALA A 83 5.03 13.18 -0.98
CA ALA A 83 5.25 14.58 -1.30
C ALA A 83 4.38 15.43 -0.37
N ARG A 84 4.99 16.00 0.68
CA ARG A 84 4.28 16.63 1.81
C ARG A 84 3.29 15.63 2.41
N ASP A 85 2.00 15.93 2.34
CA ASP A 85 0.92 15.13 2.93
C ASP A 85 0.21 14.24 1.90
N VAL A 86 0.82 14.08 0.72
CA VAL A 86 0.30 13.27 -0.38
C VAL A 86 1.16 12.02 -0.56
N ILE A 87 0.50 10.86 -0.56
CA ILE A 87 1.13 9.58 -0.86
C ILE A 87 0.83 9.23 -2.32
N VAL A 88 1.88 9.05 -3.11
CA VAL A 88 1.83 8.65 -4.51
C VAL A 88 2.19 7.17 -4.61
N VAL A 89 1.29 6.39 -5.19
CA VAL A 89 1.42 4.94 -5.33
C VAL A 89 1.44 4.57 -6.82
N GLY A 90 2.48 3.83 -7.22
CA GLY A 90 2.54 3.25 -8.56
C GLY A 90 1.71 1.98 -8.69
N ALA A 91 1.45 1.57 -9.93
CA ALA A 91 0.85 0.30 -10.28
C ALA A 91 1.82 -0.53 -11.14
N ALA A 92 1.81 -1.83 -10.93
CA ALA A 92 2.45 -2.85 -11.74
C ALA A 92 1.37 -3.84 -12.17
N LEU A 93 1.28 -4.05 -13.49
CA LEU A 93 0.32 -4.95 -14.11
C LEU A 93 1.01 -6.22 -14.60
N ALA A 94 0.26 -7.29 -14.83
CA ALA A 94 0.77 -8.46 -15.52
C ALA A 94 1.25 -8.12 -16.93
N VAL A 95 2.32 -8.78 -17.37
CA VAL A 95 2.89 -8.63 -18.72
C VAL A 95 1.92 -9.21 -19.74
N GLY A 96 1.56 -8.43 -20.76
CA GLY A 96 0.68 -8.86 -21.86
C GLY A 96 -0.82 -8.64 -21.61
N SER A 97 -1.17 -7.66 -20.77
CA SER A 97 -2.56 -7.22 -20.55
C SER A 97 -3.16 -6.45 -21.73
#